data_AF-A0AAU7D6M8-F1
#
_entry.id   AF-A0AAU7D6M8-F1
#
_cell.length_a   1.000
_cell.length_b   1.000
_cell.length_c   1.000
_cell.angle_alpha   90.00
_cell.angle_beta   90.00
_cell.angle_gamma   90.00
#
_symmetry.space_group_name_H-M   'P 1'
#
loop_
_entity.id
_entity.type
_entity.pdbx_description
1 polymer ?
#
loop_
_entity_poly.entity_id
_entity_poly.type
_entity_poly.pdbx_seq_one_letter_code
_entity_poly.pdbx_strand_id
1 'polypeptide(L)'
;MRLRISTLFLSVALCVGTAFAQSGKIITGTVTDAMCGAHHMMQGKTRAQCTRECVKEGSDFALASGDKVYILKGDKSQFDKFAGQNVTIKGKVEGKTITVDSIAAGKS
;
A
#
# COMPACT_ATOMS: atom_id res chain seq x y z
N MET A 1 54.45 -28.52 -30.60
CA MET A 1 54.54 -27.23 -29.90
C MET A 1 53.19 -26.91 -29.27
N ARG A 2 53.09 -27.12 -27.96
CA ARG A 2 52.16 -26.54 -26.96
C ARG A 2 50.66 -26.44 -27.29
N LEU A 3 50.00 -27.56 -26.96
CA LEU A 3 48.64 -27.74 -26.45
C LEU A 3 48.16 -26.61 -25.49
N ARG A 4 46.94 -26.06 -25.67
CA ARG A 4 46.08 -25.54 -24.58
C ARG A 4 44.59 -25.66 -24.92
N ILE A 5 44.05 -26.83 -24.60
CA ILE A 5 42.62 -27.09 -24.39
C ILE A 5 42.21 -26.27 -23.16
N SER A 6 41.52 -25.14 -23.36
CA SER A 6 41.06 -24.27 -22.28
C SER A 6 39.64 -24.68 -21.84
N THR A 7 39.62 -25.65 -20.93
CA THR A 7 38.75 -25.74 -19.75
C THR A 7 37.30 -25.25 -19.89
N LEU A 8 36.42 -26.24 -20.05
CA LEU A 8 35.08 -26.34 -19.48
C LEU A 8 34.82 -25.41 -18.27
N PHE A 9 33.90 -24.45 -18.40
CA PHE A 9 33.16 -23.87 -17.27
C PHE A 9 31.69 -23.70 -17.64
N LEU A 10 30.97 -24.82 -17.49
CA LEU A 10 29.53 -24.87 -17.32
C LEU A 10 29.20 -24.24 -15.95
N SER A 11 28.66 -23.03 -15.95
CA SER A 11 28.11 -22.41 -14.74
C SER A 11 26.93 -21.53 -15.13
N VAL A 12 25.85 -22.16 -15.59
CA VAL A 12 24.52 -21.55 -15.59
C VAL A 12 24.16 -21.38 -14.12
N ALA A 13 24.43 -20.19 -13.58
CA ALA A 13 24.00 -19.81 -12.24
C ALA A 13 22.47 -19.79 -12.22
N LEU A 14 21.89 -20.85 -11.65
CA LEU A 14 20.48 -20.93 -11.32
C LEU A 14 20.22 -19.90 -10.23
N CYS A 15 19.79 -18.70 -10.64
CA CYS A 15 19.23 -17.71 -9.73
C CYS A 15 17.91 -18.28 -9.20
N VAL A 16 17.98 -19.03 -8.10
CA VAL A 16 16.80 -19.40 -7.32
C VAL A 16 16.26 -18.10 -6.73
N GLY A 17 15.34 -17.47 -7.47
CA GLY A 17 14.57 -16.35 -6.96
C GLY A 17 13.74 -16.84 -5.79
N THR A 18 14.24 -16.64 -4.57
CA THR A 18 13.45 -16.83 -3.36
C THR A 18 12.32 -15.82 -3.43
N ALA A 19 11.14 -16.27 -3.83
CA ALA A 19 9.91 -15.50 -3.69
C ALA A 19 9.70 -15.29 -2.19
N PHE A 20 10.14 -14.14 -1.68
CA PHE A 20 9.80 -13.71 -0.34
C PHE A 20 8.29 -13.52 -0.31
N ALA A 21 7.58 -14.53 0.20
CA ALA A 21 6.21 -14.39 0.64
C ALA A 21 6.22 -13.39 1.80
N GLN A 22 6.14 -12.10 1.47
CA GLN A 22 6.02 -11.05 2.48
C GLN A 22 4.64 -11.19 3.12
N SER A 23 4.59 -11.87 4.25
CA SER A 23 3.39 -12.01 5.07
C SER A 23 2.74 -10.64 5.24
N GLY A 24 1.45 -10.53 4.91
CA GLY A 24 0.70 -9.27 4.97
C GLY A 24 0.81 -8.63 6.36
N LYS A 25 1.19 -7.36 6.40
CA LYS A 25 1.26 -6.55 7.62
C LYS A 25 -0.13 -6.07 8.01
N ILE A 26 -0.37 -6.00 9.32
CA ILE A 26 -1.58 -5.41 9.89
C ILE A 26 -1.25 -3.96 10.28
N ILE A 27 -2.02 -3.01 9.77
CA ILE A 27 -1.85 -1.58 10.00
C ILE A 27 -3.21 -0.98 10.33
N THR A 28 -3.28 -0.25 11.44
CA THR A 28 -4.49 0.48 11.84
C THR A 28 -4.31 1.96 11.55
N GLY A 29 -5.36 2.61 11.05
CA GLY A 29 -5.31 4.02 10.68
C GLY A 29 -6.64 4.53 10.16
N THR A 30 -6.70 5.81 9.81
CA THR A 30 -7.88 6.43 9.21
C THR A 30 -7.79 6.41 7.69
N VAL A 31 -8.86 5.95 7.02
CA VAL A 31 -8.94 6.07 5.55
C VAL A 31 -9.13 7.53 5.18
N THR A 32 -8.21 8.05 4.37
CA THR A 32 -8.16 9.43 3.90
C THR A 32 -7.76 9.43 2.42
N ASP A 33 -7.39 10.58 1.88
CA ASP A 33 -6.84 10.73 0.54
C ASP A 33 -5.33 11.01 0.59
N ALA A 34 -4.61 10.61 -0.45
CA ALA A 34 -3.15 10.72 -0.52
C ALA A 34 -2.64 12.17 -0.65
N MET A 35 -3.46 13.09 -1.15
CA MET A 35 -3.07 14.49 -1.36
C MET A 35 -3.16 15.33 -0.08
N CYS A 36 -4.28 15.26 0.63
CA CYS A 36 -4.52 16.04 1.84
C CYS A 36 -4.02 15.32 3.09
N GLY A 37 -3.90 13.98 3.06
CA GLY A 37 -3.25 13.16 4.08
C GLY A 37 -3.58 13.57 5.50
N ALA A 38 -4.84 13.48 5.92
CA ALA A 38 -5.33 13.92 7.25
C ALA A 38 -5.04 15.37 7.71
N HIS A 39 -4.25 16.17 6.97
CA HIS A 39 -3.77 17.49 7.40
C HIS A 39 -4.72 18.65 7.07
N HIS A 40 -5.57 18.49 6.04
CA HIS A 40 -6.53 19.53 5.65
C HIS A 40 -7.96 18.99 5.66
N MET A 41 -8.87 19.77 6.24
CA MET A 41 -10.31 19.56 6.18
C MET A 41 -10.95 20.70 5.40
N MET A 42 -11.79 20.36 4.43
CA MET A 42 -12.67 21.35 3.81
C MET A 42 -13.69 21.85 4.83
N GLN A 43 -13.85 23.17 4.92
CA GLN A 43 -14.83 23.77 5.84
C GLN A 43 -16.23 23.25 5.55
N GLY A 44 -16.95 22.87 6.62
CA GLY A 44 -18.33 22.40 6.52
C GLY A 44 -18.51 20.97 5.99
N LYS A 45 -17.42 20.21 5.74
CA LYS A 45 -17.50 18.82 5.26
C LYS A 45 -17.00 17.81 6.28
N THR A 46 -17.63 16.64 6.29
CA THR A 46 -17.14 15.49 7.06
C THR A 46 -15.85 14.92 6.45
N ARG A 47 -15.08 14.17 7.25
CA ARG A 47 -13.86 13.48 6.76
C ARG A 47 -14.14 12.58 5.55
N ALA A 48 -15.28 11.88 5.57
CA ALA A 48 -15.72 11.04 4.47
C ALA A 48 -15.98 11.85 3.19
N GLN A 49 -16.72 12.95 3.30
CA GLN A 49 -17.01 13.84 2.15
C GLN A 49 -15.73 14.45 1.57
N CYS A 50 -14.85 14.96 2.43
CA CYS A 50 -13.56 15.52 2.01
C CYS A 50 -12.73 14.48 1.24
N THR A 51 -12.59 13.26 1.77
CA THR A 51 -11.85 12.17 1.13
C THR A 51 -12.46 11.83 -0.24
N ARG A 52 -13.79 11.72 -0.32
CA ARG A 52 -14.50 11.40 -1.57
C ARG A 52 -14.31 12.45 -2.64
N GLU A 53 -14.30 13.72 -2.27
CA GLU A 53 -14.05 14.81 -3.20
C GLU A 53 -12.61 14.82 -3.69
N CYS A 54 -11.63 14.67 -2.80
CA CYS A 54 -10.24 14.55 -3.21
C CYS A 54 -10.03 13.39 -4.19
N VAL A 55 -10.68 12.25 -3.96
CA VAL A 55 -10.59 11.10 -4.88
C VAL A 55 -11.27 11.37 -6.23
N LYS A 56 -12.38 12.12 -6.25
CA LYS A 56 -13.03 12.55 -7.50
C LYS A 56 -12.15 13.50 -8.31
N GLU A 57 -11.40 14.36 -7.63
CA GLU A 57 -10.42 15.28 -8.24
C GLU A 57 -9.12 14.57 -8.67
N GLY A 58 -9.00 13.25 -8.45
CA GLY A 58 -7.89 12.43 -8.92
C GLY A 58 -6.89 11.98 -7.85
N SER A 59 -7.15 12.25 -6.56
CA SER A 59 -6.35 11.67 -5.48
C SER A 59 -6.59 10.17 -5.34
N ASP A 60 -5.56 9.44 -4.90
CA ASP A 60 -5.74 8.07 -4.45
C ASP A 60 -6.27 8.01 -3.02
N PHE A 61 -6.92 6.89 -2.68
CA PHE A 61 -7.22 6.56 -1.29
C PHE A 61 -5.92 6.27 -0.55
N ALA A 62 -5.85 6.70 0.71
CA ALA A 62 -4.72 6.49 1.58
C ALA A 62 -5.17 6.07 3.00
N LEU A 63 -4.24 5.52 3.76
CA LEU A 63 -4.37 5.24 5.18
C LEU A 63 -3.40 6.12 5.94
N ALA A 64 -3.94 7.02 6.77
CA ALA A 64 -3.16 7.77 7.74
C ALA A 64 -3.01 6.94 9.02
N SER A 65 -1.78 6.57 9.37
CA SER A 65 -1.43 5.79 10.55
C SER A 65 -0.31 6.50 11.31
N GLY A 66 -0.67 7.20 12.38
CA GLY A 66 0.23 8.14 13.06
C GLY A 66 0.73 9.20 12.09
N ASP A 67 2.05 9.37 12.01
CA ASP A 67 2.70 10.35 11.13
C ASP A 67 2.90 9.85 9.68
N LYS A 68 2.38 8.67 9.34
CA LYS A 68 2.59 8.04 8.04
C LYS A 68 1.30 8.01 7.24
N VAL A 69 1.40 8.35 5.96
CA VAL A 69 0.33 8.21 4.97
C VAL A 69 0.74 7.15 3.96
N TYR A 70 -0.08 6.11 3.83
CA TYR A 70 0.13 5.02 2.88
C TYR A 70 -0.92 5.02 1.79
N ILE A 71 -0.51 4.96 0.52
CA ILE A 71 -1.42 4.83 -0.62
C ILE A 71 -2.05 3.43 -0.60
N LEU A 72 -3.37 3.35 -0.71
CA LEU A 72 -4.11 2.09 -0.75
C LEU A 72 -4.29 1.62 -2.18
N LYS A 73 -3.80 0.41 -2.47
CA LYS A 73 -4.00 -0.28 -3.74
C LYS A 73 -4.96 -1.45 -3.53
N GLY A 74 -6.01 -1.51 -4.33
CA GLY A 74 -7.06 -2.54 -4.25
C GLY A 74 -8.40 -2.00 -4.75
N ASP A 75 -9.49 -2.58 -4.27
CA ASP A 75 -10.84 -2.14 -4.61
C ASP A 75 -11.17 -0.78 -3.98
N LYS A 76 -11.28 0.27 -4.81
CA LYS A 76 -11.62 1.63 -4.38
C LYS A 76 -13.00 1.72 -3.71
N SER A 77 -13.94 0.86 -4.11
CA SER A 77 -15.31 0.81 -3.57
C SER A 77 -15.31 0.37 -2.10
N GLN A 78 -14.39 -0.51 -1.71
CA GLN A 78 -14.24 -0.92 -0.32
C GLN A 78 -13.71 0.24 0.53
N PHE A 79 -12.74 1.01 0.02
CA PHE A 79 -12.12 2.13 0.75
C PHE A 79 -13.14 3.26 0.95
N ASP A 80 -13.97 3.52 -0.06
CA ASP A 80 -15.02 4.53 0.03
C ASP A 80 -16.03 4.29 1.16
N LYS A 81 -16.35 3.02 1.44
CA LYS A 81 -17.24 2.64 2.57
C LYS A 81 -16.67 3.03 3.92
N PHE A 82 -15.34 3.06 4.03
CA PHE A 82 -14.61 3.39 5.25
C PHE A 82 -13.97 4.78 5.21
N ALA A 83 -14.29 5.61 4.20
CA ALA A 83 -13.72 6.94 4.07
C ALA A 83 -13.93 7.77 5.35
N GLY A 84 -12.84 8.33 5.89
CA GLY A 84 -12.85 9.09 7.14
C GLY A 84 -13.02 8.25 8.42
N GLN A 85 -13.08 6.92 8.33
CA GLN A 85 -13.21 6.01 9.47
C GLN A 85 -11.86 5.38 9.83
N ASN A 86 -11.72 5.00 11.11
CA ASN A 86 -10.60 4.20 11.56
C ASN A 86 -10.80 2.74 11.16
N VAL A 87 -9.80 2.14 10.52
CA VAL A 87 -9.82 0.77 10.00
C VAL A 87 -8.54 0.04 10.36
N THR A 88 -8.65 -1.28 10.42
CA THR A 88 -7.51 -2.18 10.42
C THR A 88 -7.39 -2.82 9.03
N ILE A 89 -6.27 -2.59 8.38
CA ILE A 89 -5.94 -3.14 7.07
C ILE A 89 -4.90 -4.23 7.26
N LYS A 90 -5.13 -5.38 6.61
CA LYS A 90 -4.11 -6.40 6.39
C LYS A 90 -3.70 -6.32 4.93
N GLY A 91 -2.40 -6.18 4.68
CA GLY A 91 -1.91 -6.00 3.32
C GLY A 91 -0.41 -6.01 3.18
N LYS A 92 0.07 -6.06 1.94
CA LYS A 92 1.49 -6.01 1.62
C LYS A 92 1.95 -4.56 1.52
N VAL A 93 2.94 -4.19 2.34
CA VAL A 93 3.54 -2.84 2.32
C VAL A 93 4.75 -2.83 1.40
N GLU A 94 4.75 -1.93 0.43
CA GLU A 94 5.86 -1.69 -0.50
C GLU A 94 6.14 -0.18 -0.54
N GLY A 95 7.15 0.25 0.21
CA GLY A 95 7.46 1.68 0.38
C GLY A 95 6.30 2.42 1.06
N LYS A 96 5.65 3.31 0.30
CA LYS A 96 4.47 4.08 0.75
C LYS A 96 3.14 3.50 0.29
N THR A 97 3.12 2.32 -0.33
CA THR A 97 1.91 1.70 -0.87
C THR A 97 1.55 0.46 -0.08
N ILE A 98 0.27 0.30 0.26
CA ILE A 98 -0.30 -0.92 0.84
C ILE A 98 -1.18 -1.56 -0.23
N THR A 99 -0.83 -2.75 -0.67
CA THR A 99 -1.76 -3.61 -1.39
C THR A 99 -2.68 -4.28 -0.36
N VAL A 100 -3.96 -3.93 -0.39
CA VAL A 100 -4.93 -4.33 0.63
C VAL A 100 -5.46 -5.72 0.34
N ASP A 101 -5.21 -6.66 1.27
CA ASP A 101 -5.77 -8.01 1.23
C ASP A 101 -7.14 -8.05 1.94
N SER A 102 -7.27 -7.33 3.06
CA SER A 102 -8.53 -7.19 3.80
C SER A 102 -8.60 -5.90 4.59
N ILE A 103 -9.79 -5.35 4.73
CA ILE A 103 -10.10 -4.16 5.53
C ILE A 103 -11.23 -4.49 6.52
N ALA A 104 -11.11 -4.01 7.74
CA ALA A 104 -12.15 -4.12 8.76
C ALA A 104 -12.24 -2.82 9.56
N ALA A 105 -13.42 -2.53 10.13
CA ALA A 105 -13.57 -1.42 11.05
C ALA A 105 -12.56 -1.57 12.22
N GLY A 106 -11.84 -0.48 12.49
CA GLY A 106 -10.94 -0.41 13.64
C GLY A 106 -11.76 -0.40 14.92
N LYS A 107 -11.21 -0.96 15.99
CA LYS A 107 -11.79 -0.76 17.33
C LYS A 107 -11.50 0.69 17.72
N SER A 108 -12.57 1.45 17.95
CA SER A 108 -12.55 2.84 18.43
C SER A 108 -11.96 2.95 19.83
#